data_AF-A0A1Q5BAA0-F1
#
_entry.id   AF-A0A1Q5BAA0-F1
#
_cell.length_a   1.000
_cell.length_b   1.000
_cell.length_c   1.000
_cell.angle_alpha   90.00
_cell.angle_beta   90.00
_cell.angle_gamma   90.00
#
_symmetry.space_group_name_H-M   'P 1'
#
loop_
_entity.id
_entity.type
_entity.pdbx_description
1 polymer ?
#
loop_
_entity_poly.entity_id
_entity_poly.type
_entity_poly.pdbx_seq_one_letter_code
_entity_poly.pdbx_strand_id
1 'polypeptide(L)'
;MDLRYYLYVSDSKVDMLLSQIDASFGRKQTREVAVDLKVVSARNGWERERDRFRRLDRVVRHLEKRGRLASVDEPGPYFRGQLAMRWGVLADGDDASLVFFGGRTDRTVVALGGSRTHVLGAAPATGDAPALSRSLLPSMLGGLEAHPALGAVVNGNDLEQPEAPSTVCRAVSALQGPVQTVEFVAKRLLHEPNTDPDDRSMVLLGSPVYVALVG
;
A
#
# COMPACT_ATOMS: atom_id res chain seq x y z
N MET A 1 5.55 1.70 -23.29
CA MET A 1 5.55 1.64 -21.82
C MET A 1 6.30 2.88 -21.40
N ASP A 2 5.59 3.86 -20.85
CA ASP A 2 6.25 5.01 -20.25
C ASP A 2 7.11 4.57 -19.07
N LEU A 3 8.24 5.24 -18.89
CA LEU A 3 9.13 5.04 -17.75
C LEU A 3 8.36 5.42 -16.47
N ARG A 4 8.12 4.43 -15.60
CA ARG A 4 7.46 4.64 -14.30
C ARG A 4 8.48 4.52 -13.18
N TYR A 5 8.56 5.54 -12.35
CA TYR A 5 9.43 5.54 -11.18
C TYR A 5 8.66 4.98 -9.98
N TYR A 6 8.75 3.67 -9.77
CA TYR A 6 8.01 2.99 -8.69
C TYR A 6 8.58 3.36 -7.32
N LEU A 7 7.71 3.82 -6.42
CA LEU A 7 8.03 4.03 -5.01
C LEU A 7 7.76 2.75 -4.20
N TYR A 8 6.72 2.01 -4.60
CA TYR A 8 6.22 0.86 -3.85
C TYR A 8 5.70 -0.22 -4.81
N VAL A 9 6.06 -1.48 -4.56
CA VAL A 9 5.43 -2.64 -5.23
C VAL A 9 5.30 -3.78 -4.23
N SER A 10 4.08 -4.24 -3.96
CA SER A 10 3.85 -5.37 -3.06
C SER A 10 3.97 -6.70 -3.78
N ASP A 11 5.18 -7.28 -3.76
CA ASP A 11 5.47 -8.57 -4.41
C ASP A 11 4.56 -9.68 -3.86
N SER A 12 4.33 -9.68 -2.55
CA SER A 12 3.44 -10.66 -1.91
C SER A 12 2.00 -10.60 -2.45
N LYS A 13 1.46 -9.39 -2.75
CA LYS A 13 0.15 -9.24 -3.38
C LYS A 13 0.16 -9.61 -4.85
N VAL A 14 1.22 -9.25 -5.58
CA VAL A 14 1.38 -9.62 -6.99
C VAL A 14 1.41 -11.14 -7.13
N ASP A 15 2.19 -11.83 -6.31
CA ASP A 15 2.30 -13.29 -6.27
C ASP A 15 0.95 -13.95 -5.97
N MET A 16 0.26 -13.48 -4.93
CA MET A 16 -1.06 -13.97 -4.55
C MET A 16 -2.11 -13.76 -5.65
N LEU A 17 -2.07 -12.64 -6.38
CA LEU A 17 -3.02 -12.39 -7.46
C LEU A 17 -2.68 -13.20 -8.70
N LEU A 18 -1.40 -13.38 -9.01
CA LEU A 18 -0.99 -14.21 -10.14
C LEU A 18 -1.37 -15.68 -9.97
N SER A 19 -1.26 -16.23 -8.76
CA SER A 19 -1.66 -17.62 -8.51
C SER A 19 -3.16 -17.86 -8.73
N GLN A 20 -3.99 -16.83 -8.59
CA GLN A 20 -5.43 -16.87 -8.89
C GLN A 20 -5.73 -16.67 -10.38
N ILE A 21 -4.88 -15.92 -11.10
CA ILE A 21 -5.02 -15.68 -12.54
C ILE A 21 -4.58 -16.90 -13.34
N ASP A 22 -3.54 -17.58 -12.88
CA ASP A 22 -2.90 -18.69 -13.58
C ASP A 22 -2.30 -19.68 -12.57
N ALA A 23 -2.97 -20.82 -12.39
CA ALA A 23 -2.58 -21.86 -11.44
C ALA A 23 -1.18 -22.45 -11.73
N SER A 24 -0.64 -22.28 -12.94
CA SER A 24 0.71 -22.74 -13.30
C SER A 24 1.83 -21.91 -12.63
N PHE A 25 1.54 -20.67 -12.21
CA PHE A 25 2.51 -19.83 -11.49
C PHE A 25 2.78 -20.32 -10.06
N GLY A 26 1.77 -20.86 -9.38
CA GLY A 26 1.95 -21.43 -8.04
C GLY A 26 2.81 -22.70 -8.04
N ARG A 27 2.82 -23.45 -9.16
CA ARG A 27 3.56 -24.72 -9.29
C ARG A 27 5.05 -24.55 -9.64
N LYS A 28 5.43 -23.43 -10.23
CA LYS A 28 6.84 -23.17 -10.63
C LYS A 28 7.72 -22.79 -9.43
N GLN A 29 7.16 -22.08 -8.45
CA GLN A 29 7.91 -21.65 -7.25
C GLN A 29 8.36 -22.83 -6.36
N THR A 30 7.61 -23.93 -6.25
CA THR A 30 7.98 -25.04 -5.35
C THR A 30 9.16 -25.87 -5.88
N ARG A 31 9.45 -25.82 -7.19
CA ARG A 31 10.46 -26.69 -7.81
C ARG A 31 11.81 -26.01 -8.03
N GLU A 32 11.84 -24.69 -8.18
CA GLU A 32 13.08 -23.92 -8.42
C GLU A 32 13.80 -23.49 -7.12
N VAL A 33 13.10 -23.39 -5.99
CA VAL A 33 13.68 -22.93 -4.70
C VAL A 33 14.67 -23.93 -4.09
N ALA A 34 14.55 -25.23 -4.36
CA ALA A 34 15.42 -26.24 -3.74
C ALA A 34 16.81 -26.38 -4.37
N VAL A 35 17.03 -25.87 -5.59
CA VAL A 35 18.27 -26.16 -6.35
C VAL A 35 19.12 -24.92 -6.63
N ASP A 36 18.55 -23.71 -6.66
CA ASP A 36 19.25 -22.51 -7.18
C ASP A 36 19.76 -21.51 -6.12
N LEU A 37 19.55 -21.78 -4.82
CA LEU A 37 19.88 -20.87 -3.72
C LEU A 37 21.38 -20.74 -3.41
N LYS A 38 22.27 -21.55 -4.03
CA LYS A 38 23.70 -21.54 -3.71
C LYS A 38 24.64 -20.92 -4.75
N VAL A 39 24.18 -20.53 -5.96
CA VAL A 39 25.14 -20.16 -7.04
C VAL A 39 24.90 -18.79 -7.71
N VAL A 40 23.73 -18.14 -7.61
CA VAL A 40 23.42 -16.94 -8.44
C VAL A 40 23.12 -15.69 -7.61
N SER A 41 24.00 -15.31 -6.67
CA SER A 41 23.75 -14.14 -5.81
C SER A 41 24.35 -12.81 -6.29
N ALA A 42 25.20 -12.79 -7.32
CA ALA A 42 25.96 -11.57 -7.67
C ALA A 42 25.75 -10.98 -9.08
N ARG A 43 25.02 -11.64 -10.01
CA ARG A 43 24.90 -11.15 -11.41
C ARG A 43 23.51 -10.73 -11.91
N ASN A 44 22.41 -11.01 -11.20
CA ASN A 44 21.06 -10.95 -11.81
C ASN A 44 20.05 -9.97 -11.14
N GLY A 45 20.51 -8.90 -10.47
CA GLY A 45 19.61 -7.90 -9.87
C GLY A 45 18.63 -7.29 -10.87
N TRP A 46 19.12 -6.90 -12.05
CA TRP A 46 18.30 -6.28 -13.11
C TRP A 46 17.30 -7.24 -13.76
N GLU A 47 17.62 -8.54 -13.81
CA GLU A 47 16.71 -9.54 -14.37
C GLU A 47 15.53 -9.81 -13.43
N ARG A 48 15.80 -9.84 -12.11
CA ARG A 48 14.76 -9.92 -11.08
C ARG A 48 13.84 -8.70 -11.06
N GLU A 49 14.37 -7.49 -11.23
CA GLU A 49 13.55 -6.27 -11.33
C GLU A 49 12.67 -6.25 -12.58
N ARG A 50 13.21 -6.67 -13.74
CA ARG A 50 12.41 -6.77 -14.97
C ARG A 50 11.27 -7.78 -14.83
N ASP A 51 11.51 -8.92 -14.18
CA ASP A 51 10.47 -9.90 -13.93
C ASP A 51 9.37 -9.36 -13.01
N ARG A 52 9.75 -8.67 -11.92
CA ARG A 52 8.83 -7.99 -10.99
C ARG A 52 7.84 -7.09 -11.73
N PHE A 53 8.32 -6.20 -12.59
CA PHE A 53 7.45 -5.25 -13.29
C PHE A 53 6.58 -5.92 -14.36
N ARG A 54 7.07 -6.99 -15.01
CA ARG A 54 6.24 -7.81 -15.93
C ARG A 54 5.10 -8.51 -15.20
N ARG A 55 5.38 -9.07 -14.02
CA ARG A 55 4.40 -9.73 -13.16
C ARG A 55 3.33 -8.73 -12.68
N LEU A 56 3.76 -7.55 -12.24
CA LEU A 56 2.86 -6.45 -11.88
C LEU A 56 1.96 -6.04 -13.05
N ASP A 57 2.54 -5.78 -14.23
CA ASP A 57 1.79 -5.38 -15.44
C ASP A 57 0.74 -6.43 -15.83
N ARG A 58 1.07 -7.73 -15.72
CA ARG A 58 0.10 -8.81 -15.94
C ARG A 58 -1.07 -8.76 -14.95
N VAL A 59 -0.81 -8.50 -13.67
CA VAL A 59 -1.86 -8.36 -12.64
C VAL A 59 -2.75 -7.16 -12.95
N VAL A 60 -2.16 -5.98 -13.19
CA VAL A 60 -2.91 -4.74 -13.44
C VAL A 60 -3.80 -4.89 -14.68
N ARG A 61 -3.26 -5.40 -15.80
CA ARG A 61 -4.03 -5.67 -17.02
C ARG A 61 -5.16 -6.67 -16.79
N HIS A 62 -4.95 -7.68 -15.94
CA HIS A 62 -6.00 -8.63 -15.61
C HIS A 62 -7.14 -7.96 -14.82
N LEU A 63 -6.81 -7.14 -13.82
CA LEU A 63 -7.80 -6.40 -13.03
C LEU A 63 -8.60 -5.44 -13.92
N GLU A 64 -7.92 -4.76 -14.85
CA GLU A 64 -8.52 -3.87 -15.83
C GLU A 64 -9.46 -4.63 -16.78
N LYS A 65 -8.99 -5.71 -17.41
CA LYS A 65 -9.77 -6.54 -18.34
C LYS A 65 -11.04 -7.13 -17.69
N ARG A 66 -11.01 -7.39 -16.38
CA ARG A 66 -12.14 -7.90 -15.61
C ARG A 66 -13.08 -6.79 -15.08
N GLY A 67 -12.81 -5.52 -15.38
CA GLY A 67 -13.60 -4.39 -14.89
C GLY A 67 -13.54 -4.24 -13.36
N ARG A 68 -12.45 -4.69 -12.72
CA ARG A 68 -12.31 -4.65 -11.25
C ARG A 68 -11.57 -3.41 -10.75
N LEU A 69 -10.99 -2.62 -11.65
CA LEU A 69 -10.33 -1.34 -11.34
C LEU A 69 -11.34 -0.20 -11.48
N ALA A 70 -11.77 0.36 -10.36
CA ALA A 70 -12.61 1.56 -10.35
C ALA A 70 -11.81 2.83 -10.01
N SER A 71 -12.49 3.97 -9.93
CA SER A 71 -11.88 5.25 -9.56
C SER A 71 -11.75 5.39 -8.04
N VAL A 72 -11.10 6.46 -7.59
CA VAL A 72 -11.01 6.82 -6.17
C VAL A 72 -12.38 7.20 -5.60
N ASP A 73 -13.14 8.04 -6.29
CA ASP A 73 -14.41 8.56 -5.77
C ASP A 73 -15.56 7.54 -5.87
N GLU A 74 -15.42 6.53 -6.73
CA GLU A 74 -16.38 5.42 -6.86
C GLU A 74 -15.63 4.08 -6.79
N PRO A 75 -15.10 3.71 -5.62
CA PRO A 75 -14.14 2.61 -5.51
C PRO A 75 -14.83 1.23 -5.51
N GLY A 76 -14.30 0.33 -6.33
CA GLY A 76 -14.65 -1.10 -6.35
C GLY A 76 -13.79 -1.92 -5.39
N PRO A 77 -13.69 -3.25 -5.59
CA PRO A 77 -12.77 -4.09 -4.82
C PRO A 77 -11.29 -3.67 -4.98
N TYR A 78 -10.96 -3.13 -6.15
CA TYR A 78 -9.72 -2.43 -6.42
C TYR A 78 -10.04 -1.05 -6.99
N PHE A 79 -9.16 -0.10 -6.71
CA PHE A 79 -9.26 1.26 -7.22
C PHE A 79 -7.91 1.72 -7.72
N ARG A 80 -7.94 2.64 -8.69
CA ARG A 80 -6.78 3.31 -9.25
C ARG A 80 -6.94 4.81 -9.12
N GLY A 81 -5.82 5.51 -9.01
CA GLY A 81 -5.82 6.96 -8.92
C GLY A 81 -4.50 7.54 -9.40
N GLN A 82 -4.58 8.80 -9.77
CA GLN A 82 -3.43 9.68 -9.93
C GLN A 82 -3.68 10.90 -9.02
N LEU A 83 -2.93 11.03 -7.93
CA LEU A 83 -3.19 12.05 -6.91
C LEU A 83 -1.90 12.68 -6.40
N ALA A 84 -2.00 13.95 -6.05
CA ALA A 84 -1.03 14.63 -5.21
C ALA A 84 -1.11 14.05 -3.79
N MET A 85 -0.05 13.37 -3.35
CA MET A 85 0.01 12.70 -2.05
C MET A 85 1.29 13.08 -1.30
N ARG A 86 1.20 13.09 0.03
CA ARG A 86 2.37 13.00 0.92
C ARG A 86 2.52 11.55 1.35
N TRP A 87 3.72 11.17 1.73
CA TRP A 87 3.96 9.83 2.26
C TRP A 87 5.15 9.78 3.20
N GLY A 88 5.14 8.79 4.08
CA GLY A 88 6.20 8.57 5.05
C GLY A 88 6.15 7.17 5.62
N VAL A 89 7.20 6.83 6.38
CA VAL A 89 7.23 5.61 7.17
C VAL A 89 6.77 5.95 8.58
N LEU A 90 5.73 5.25 9.02
CA LEU A 90 5.28 5.24 10.40
C LEU A 90 6.00 4.07 11.08
N ALA A 91 7.02 4.42 11.86
CA ALA A 91 7.72 3.46 12.70
C ALA A 91 6.90 3.26 13.98
N ASP A 92 6.58 2.00 14.26
CA ASP A 92 6.30 1.59 15.63
C ASP A 92 7.66 1.29 16.27
N GLY A 93 7.79 1.37 17.59
CA GLY A 93 9.08 1.15 18.28
C GLY A 93 9.72 -0.23 18.03
N ASP A 94 8.97 -1.14 17.40
CA ASP A 94 9.40 -2.44 16.89
C ASP A 94 9.58 -2.44 15.36
N ASP A 95 10.47 -3.31 14.87
CA ASP A 95 10.97 -3.42 13.48
C ASP A 95 9.90 -3.55 12.35
N ALA A 96 8.62 -3.64 12.70
CA ALA A 96 7.48 -3.78 11.80
C ALA A 96 6.95 -2.41 11.30
N SER A 97 7.72 -1.74 10.46
CA SER A 97 7.37 -0.41 9.92
C SER A 97 6.28 -0.41 8.83
N LEU A 98 5.32 0.50 8.97
CA LEU A 98 4.23 0.78 8.02
C LEU A 98 4.67 1.94 7.11
N VAL A 99 4.46 1.83 5.80
CA VAL A 99 4.49 2.99 4.90
C VAL A 99 3.07 3.47 4.67
N PHE A 100 2.88 4.78 4.71
CA PHE A 100 1.57 5.41 4.59
C PHE A 100 1.62 6.55 3.57
N PHE A 101 0.69 6.54 2.63
CA PHE A 101 0.49 7.58 1.63
C PHE A 101 -0.88 8.22 1.88
N GLY A 102 -0.95 9.55 1.83
CA GLY A 102 -2.18 10.29 2.08
C GLY A 102 -2.36 11.44 1.10
N GLY A 103 -3.58 11.59 0.60
CA GLY A 103 -3.99 12.66 -0.32
C GLY A 103 -5.49 12.82 -0.30
N ARG A 104 -6.02 13.66 -1.20
CA ARG A 104 -7.46 13.89 -1.33
C ARG A 104 -7.87 14.28 -2.73
N THR A 105 -9.09 13.93 -3.10
CA THR A 105 -9.85 14.59 -4.17
C THR A 105 -10.79 15.63 -3.55
N ASP A 106 -11.64 16.26 -4.35
CA ASP A 106 -12.69 17.15 -3.84
C ASP A 106 -13.77 16.40 -3.03
N ARG A 107 -13.84 15.07 -3.18
CA ARG A 107 -14.92 14.23 -2.60
C ARG A 107 -14.41 13.14 -1.68
N THR A 108 -13.10 12.88 -1.64
CA THR A 108 -12.57 11.69 -0.96
C THR A 108 -11.21 11.95 -0.36
N VAL A 109 -11.08 11.70 0.95
CA VAL A 109 -9.79 11.56 1.63
C VAL A 109 -9.26 10.17 1.35
N VAL A 110 -8.07 10.08 0.78
CA VAL A 110 -7.47 8.82 0.33
C VAL A 110 -6.23 8.50 1.14
N ALA A 111 -6.18 7.28 1.66
CA ALA A 111 -5.03 6.73 2.34
C ALA A 111 -4.65 5.37 1.76
N LEU A 112 -3.34 5.13 1.63
CA LEU A 112 -2.77 3.84 1.24
C LEU A 112 -1.77 3.38 2.30
N GLY A 113 -1.98 2.19 2.85
CA GLY A 113 -1.06 1.60 3.82
C GLY A 113 -0.49 0.25 3.38
N GLY A 114 0.78 0.03 3.66
CA GLY A 114 1.43 -1.25 3.40
C GLY A 114 2.75 -1.42 4.15
N SER A 115 3.37 -2.60 4.05
CA SER A 115 4.67 -2.84 4.68
C SER A 115 5.80 -2.03 4.02
N ARG A 116 6.69 -1.42 4.82
CA ARG A 116 7.90 -0.73 4.33
C ARG A 116 8.79 -1.62 3.47
N THR A 117 8.80 -2.94 3.69
CA THR A 117 9.62 -3.90 2.91
C THR A 117 9.35 -3.88 1.41
N HIS A 118 8.20 -3.33 0.99
CA HIS A 118 7.79 -3.20 -0.40
C HIS A 118 8.13 -1.83 -1.02
N VAL A 119 8.72 -0.92 -0.25
CA VAL A 119 9.26 0.36 -0.74
C VAL A 119 10.56 0.09 -1.49
N LEU A 120 10.68 0.64 -2.71
CA LEU A 120 11.90 0.48 -3.51
C LEU A 120 13.00 1.41 -2.98
N GLY A 121 14.23 0.89 -2.88
CA GLY A 121 15.38 1.64 -2.34
C GLY A 121 15.42 1.70 -0.80
N ALA A 122 14.50 1.05 -0.09
CA ALA A 122 14.60 0.90 1.36
C ALA A 122 15.66 -0.15 1.72
N ALA A 123 16.47 0.13 2.76
CA ALA A 123 17.31 -0.88 3.39
C ALA A 123 16.43 -2.03 3.94
N PRO A 124 16.89 -3.29 3.89
CA PRO A 124 16.13 -4.42 4.42
C PRO A 124 15.79 -4.18 5.90
N ALA A 125 14.52 -4.35 6.26
CA ALA A 125 14.08 -4.30 7.65
C ALA A 125 14.71 -5.47 8.43
N THR A 126 15.10 -5.25 9.68
CA THR A 126 15.81 -6.23 10.52
C THR A 126 14.90 -7.22 11.26
N GLY A 127 13.57 -7.09 11.13
CA GLY A 127 12.59 -7.92 11.86
C GLY A 127 11.77 -8.90 11.01
N ASP A 128 11.26 -9.93 11.69
CA ASP A 128 10.60 -11.12 11.13
C ASP A 128 9.09 -10.97 10.86
N ALA A 129 8.49 -9.78 11.03
CA ALA A 129 7.05 -9.60 10.83
C ALA A 129 6.67 -9.79 9.35
N PRO A 130 5.67 -10.65 9.01
CA PRO A 130 5.29 -10.88 7.62
C PRO A 130 4.80 -9.60 6.93
N ALA A 131 5.31 -9.30 5.73
CA ALA A 131 4.95 -8.11 4.94
C ALA A 131 3.44 -7.98 4.65
N LEU A 132 2.72 -9.12 4.64
CA LEU A 132 1.28 -9.16 4.43
C LEU A 132 0.49 -8.61 5.62
N SER A 133 1.00 -8.75 6.84
CA SER A 133 0.29 -8.36 8.07
C SER A 133 -0.02 -6.86 8.09
N ARG A 134 0.91 -6.00 7.67
CA ARG A 134 0.72 -4.53 7.58
C ARG A 134 -0.11 -4.07 6.36
N SER A 135 -0.62 -5.00 5.56
CA SER A 135 -1.54 -4.72 4.45
C SER A 135 -3.00 -5.04 4.80
N LEU A 136 -3.26 -5.48 6.04
CA LEU A 136 -4.58 -5.79 6.56
C LEU A 136 -5.12 -4.62 7.38
N LEU A 137 -6.43 -4.39 7.32
CA LEU A 137 -7.10 -3.26 7.96
C LEU A 137 -6.79 -3.15 9.46
N PRO A 138 -6.95 -4.20 10.30
CA PRO A 138 -6.73 -4.05 11.75
C PRO A 138 -5.28 -3.71 12.11
N SER A 139 -4.30 -4.37 11.47
CA SER A 139 -2.88 -4.10 11.70
C SER A 139 -2.42 -2.75 11.16
N MET A 140 -3.12 -2.23 10.16
CA MET A 140 -2.91 -0.88 9.64
C MET A 140 -3.45 0.17 10.59
N LEU A 141 -4.71 0.02 11.05
CA LEU A 141 -5.30 0.92 12.05
C LEU A 141 -4.49 0.94 13.35
N GLY A 142 -4.12 -0.23 13.88
CA GLY A 142 -3.28 -0.29 15.07
C GLY A 142 -1.91 0.37 14.88
N GLY A 143 -1.32 0.29 13.67
CA GLY A 143 -0.08 1.00 13.34
C GLY A 143 -0.25 2.53 13.23
N LEU A 144 -1.42 3.01 12.82
CA LEU A 144 -1.74 4.44 12.82
C LEU A 144 -1.96 4.95 14.26
N GLU A 145 -2.69 4.20 15.08
CA GLU A 145 -2.99 4.55 16.46
C GLU A 145 -1.75 4.56 17.35
N ALA A 146 -0.83 3.61 17.17
CA ALA A 146 0.41 3.53 17.93
C ALA A 146 1.41 4.66 17.60
N HIS A 147 1.22 5.40 16.51
CA HIS A 147 2.19 6.41 16.09
C HIS A 147 2.16 7.65 17.02
N PRO A 148 3.31 8.07 17.61
CA PRO A 148 3.34 9.13 18.62
C PRO A 148 2.76 10.48 18.16
N ALA A 149 2.95 10.84 16.88
CA ALA A 149 2.39 12.07 16.31
C ALA A 149 0.85 12.03 16.18
N LEU A 150 0.25 10.84 16.20
CA LEU A 150 -1.20 10.64 16.20
C LEU A 150 -1.74 10.47 17.61
N GLY A 151 -1.00 9.84 18.52
CA GLY A 151 -1.36 9.67 19.93
C GLY A 151 -1.35 10.97 20.77
N ALA A 152 -0.44 11.91 20.48
CA ALA A 152 -0.31 13.15 21.26
C ALA A 152 -1.53 14.11 21.16
N VAL A 153 -2.40 13.92 20.17
CA VAL A 153 -3.63 14.72 19.97
C VAL A 153 -4.81 14.16 20.79
N VAL A 154 -4.66 12.99 21.43
CA VAL A 154 -5.71 12.29 22.19
C VAL A 154 -5.66 12.61 23.70
N ASN A 155 -4.85 13.58 24.13
CA ASN A 155 -4.80 14.03 25.54
C ASN A 155 -5.97 14.93 25.95
N GLY A 156 -7.15 14.72 25.34
CA GLY A 156 -8.40 15.40 25.65
C GLY A 156 -9.53 14.39 25.73
N ASN A 157 -9.61 13.67 26.85
CA ASN A 157 -10.85 13.17 27.47
C ASN A 157 -11.88 12.28 26.75
N ASP A 158 -11.62 11.67 25.59
CA ASP A 158 -12.53 10.66 25.04
C ASP A 158 -11.91 9.25 25.05
N LEU A 159 -12.41 8.40 25.96
CA LEU A 159 -12.09 6.97 26.05
C LEU A 159 -12.84 6.12 25.00
N GLU A 160 -13.41 6.74 23.98
CA GLU A 160 -13.98 6.03 22.85
C GLU A 160 -12.86 5.66 21.86
N GLN A 161 -12.81 4.38 21.47
CA GLN A 161 -11.89 3.93 20.44
C GLN A 161 -12.15 4.76 19.17
N PRO A 162 -11.14 5.48 18.64
CA PRO A 162 -11.36 6.36 17.50
C PRO A 162 -11.86 5.55 16.31
N GLU A 163 -12.98 5.97 15.73
CA GLU A 163 -13.56 5.28 14.57
C GLU A 163 -12.56 5.25 13.41
N ALA A 164 -12.55 4.15 12.64
CA ALA A 164 -11.57 3.94 11.58
C ALA A 164 -11.47 5.11 10.57
N PRO A 165 -12.56 5.77 10.12
CA PRO A 165 -12.46 6.92 9.22
C PRO A 165 -11.74 8.11 9.88
N SER A 166 -12.04 8.41 11.15
CA SER A 166 -11.42 9.52 11.89
C SER A 166 -9.91 9.32 12.07
N THR A 167 -9.48 8.08 12.34
CA THR A 167 -8.06 7.69 12.45
C THR A 167 -7.34 7.90 11.13
N VAL A 168 -7.96 7.55 10.00
CA VAL A 168 -7.40 7.76 8.66
C VAL A 168 -7.28 9.27 8.34
N CYS A 169 -8.32 10.06 8.58
CA CYS A 169 -8.29 11.51 8.35
C CYS A 169 -7.20 12.21 9.16
N ARG A 170 -7.03 11.82 10.42
CA ARG A 170 -5.94 12.30 11.29
C ARG A 170 -4.58 11.93 10.74
N ALA A 171 -4.39 10.66 10.34
CA ALA A 171 -3.15 10.18 9.75
C ALA A 171 -2.77 10.96 8.49
N VAL A 172 -3.72 11.17 7.58
CA VAL A 172 -3.49 11.95 6.34
C VAL A 172 -3.12 13.40 6.66
N SER A 173 -3.79 14.02 7.63
CA SER A 173 -3.53 15.42 8.01
C SER A 173 -2.20 15.60 8.73
N ALA A 174 -1.74 14.58 9.46
CA ALA A 174 -0.46 14.59 10.15
C ALA A 174 0.76 14.38 9.23
N LEU A 175 0.57 13.86 8.02
CA LEU A 175 1.66 13.60 7.08
C LEU A 175 2.44 14.88 6.72
N GLN A 176 3.75 14.82 6.98
CA GLN A 176 4.72 15.84 6.62
C GLN A 176 5.47 15.47 5.34
N GLY A 177 6.23 16.42 4.80
CA GLY A 177 7.06 16.23 3.62
C GLY A 177 6.46 16.76 2.32
N PRO A 178 7.19 16.61 1.20
CA PRO A 178 6.78 17.17 -0.07
C PRO A 178 5.55 16.44 -0.62
N VAL A 179 4.65 17.23 -1.22
CA VAL A 179 3.55 16.68 -2.00
C VAL A 179 4.12 16.18 -3.33
N GLN A 180 3.82 14.94 -3.68
CA GLN A 180 4.27 14.29 -4.91
C GLN A 180 3.06 13.70 -5.64
N THR A 181 2.96 13.94 -6.95
CA THR A 181 1.92 13.31 -7.76
C THR A 181 2.29 11.86 -8.01
N VAL A 182 1.43 10.95 -7.56
CA VAL A 182 1.62 9.50 -7.68
C VAL A 182 0.47 8.86 -8.44
N GLU A 183 0.77 7.85 -9.23
CA GLU A 183 -0.20 6.89 -9.74
C GLU A 183 -0.15 5.61 -8.91
N PHE A 184 -1.30 4.95 -8.74
CA PHE A 184 -1.38 3.74 -7.95
C PHE A 184 -2.54 2.83 -8.35
N VAL A 185 -2.43 1.57 -7.94
CA VAL A 185 -3.54 0.60 -7.87
C VAL A 185 -3.53 0.00 -6.48
N ALA A 186 -4.70 -0.04 -5.83
CA ALA A 186 -4.84 -0.55 -4.47
C ALA A 186 -6.09 -1.43 -4.32
N LYS A 187 -6.02 -2.37 -3.37
CA LYS A 187 -7.19 -3.12 -2.88
C LYS A 187 -7.91 -2.26 -1.85
N ARG A 188 -9.23 -2.09 -1.99
CA ARG A 188 -10.05 -1.37 -1.01
C ARG A 188 -10.14 -2.15 0.29
N LEU A 189 -9.90 -1.47 1.41
CA LEU A 189 -10.07 -2.00 2.76
C LEU A 189 -11.25 -1.35 3.49
N LEU A 190 -11.42 -0.04 3.34
CA LEU A 190 -12.48 0.76 3.95
C LEU A 190 -12.96 1.82 2.96
N HIS A 191 -14.27 2.09 2.92
CA HIS A 191 -14.87 3.19 2.18
C HIS A 191 -16.16 3.63 2.87
N GLU A 192 -16.05 4.66 3.70
CA GLU A 192 -17.10 5.12 4.61
C GLU A 192 -17.16 6.65 4.61
N PRO A 193 -18.29 7.27 4.98
CA PRO A 193 -18.36 8.73 5.13
C PRO A 193 -17.35 9.25 6.15
N ASN A 194 -16.91 10.50 5.98
CA ASN A 194 -16.17 11.18 7.03
C ASN A 194 -17.07 11.35 8.28
N THR A 195 -16.46 11.23 9.46
CA THR A 195 -17.12 11.37 10.75
C THR A 195 -17.34 12.83 11.15
N ASP A 196 -16.62 13.76 10.52
CA ASP A 196 -16.84 15.20 10.69
C ASP A 196 -18.15 15.62 9.99
N PRO A 197 -19.17 16.13 10.73
CA PRO A 197 -20.46 16.48 10.16
C PRO A 197 -20.41 17.63 9.13
N ASP A 198 -19.37 18.47 9.18
CA ASP A 198 -19.18 19.58 8.23
C ASP A 198 -18.45 19.12 6.96
N ASP A 199 -17.80 17.96 6.98
CA ASP A 199 -17.08 17.38 5.85
C ASP A 199 -17.88 16.22 5.23
N ARG A 200 -18.47 16.48 4.07
CA ARG A 200 -19.25 15.47 3.32
C ARG A 200 -18.40 14.53 2.47
N SER A 201 -17.08 14.57 2.60
CA SER A 201 -16.19 13.67 1.87
C SER A 201 -16.31 12.22 2.34
N MET A 202 -15.91 11.30 1.47
CA MET A 202 -15.72 9.90 1.81
C MET A 202 -14.29 9.68 2.30
N VAL A 203 -14.09 8.67 3.13
CA VAL A 203 -12.77 8.20 3.57
C VAL A 203 -12.50 6.85 2.92
N LEU A 204 -11.44 6.79 2.12
CA LEU A 204 -11.02 5.60 1.40
C LEU A 204 -9.65 5.14 1.88
N LEU A 205 -9.60 3.94 2.49
CA LEU A 205 -8.36 3.28 2.86
C LEU A 205 -8.13 2.07 1.96
N GLY A 206 -6.93 1.98 1.39
CA GLY A 206 -6.51 0.86 0.58
C GLY A 206 -5.17 0.29 0.97
N SER A 207 -4.90 -0.93 0.50
CA SER A 207 -3.55 -1.47 0.49
C SER A 207 -3.00 -1.50 -0.93
N PRO A 208 -1.88 -0.81 -1.21
CA PRO A 208 -1.38 -0.68 -2.56
C PRO A 208 -0.83 -2.01 -3.09
N VAL A 209 -1.12 -2.27 -4.36
CA VAL A 209 -0.41 -3.24 -5.20
C VAL A 209 0.87 -2.57 -5.72
N TYR A 210 0.75 -1.32 -6.19
CA TYR A 210 1.89 -0.46 -6.51
C TYR A 210 1.58 1.02 -6.26
N VAL A 211 2.65 1.81 -6.12
CA VAL A 211 2.64 3.28 -6.19
C VAL A 211 3.86 3.72 -7.01
N ALA A 212 3.68 4.63 -7.96
CA ALA A 212 4.75 5.19 -8.78
C ALA A 212 4.61 6.71 -8.90
N LEU A 213 5.73 7.43 -9.04
CA LEU A 213 5.71 8.85 -9.37
C LEU A 213 5.23 9.06 -10.80
N VAL A 214 4.46 10.13 -10.96
CA VAL A 214 4.08 10.67 -12.26
C VAL A 214 5.16 11.69 -12.66
N GLY A 215 5.71 11.53 -13.85
CA GLY A 215 6.66 12.46 -14.46
C GLY A 215 5.97 13.61 -15.19
#